data_AF-A0A8T5Q8P8-F1
#
_entry.id   AF-A0A8T5Q8P8-F1
#
_cell.length_a   1.000
_cell.length_b   1.000
_cell.length_c   1.000
_cell.angle_alpha   90.00
_cell.angle_beta   90.00
_cell.angle_gamma   90.00
#
_symmetry.space_group_name_H-M   'P 1'
#
loop_
_entity.id
_entity.type
_entity.pdbx_description
1 polymer ?
#
loop_
_entity_poly.entity_id
_entity_poly.type
_entity_poly.pdbx_seq_one_letter_code
_entity_poly.pdbx_strand_id
1 'polypeptide(L)'
;MNNELIAKIKNESKYLFLIFVLLIFIFKGLFYNEPLMNILRILISYFLVFVLPGFCLMYYWNNRLEFLERLVVGIFLQTAIVGITSYYLGLLGLHIKYHGILLPVIVIGVAVVILNREEK
;
A
#
# COMPACT_ATOMS: atom_id res chain seq x y z
N MET A 1 -4.36 11.71 17.11
CA MET A 1 -3.99 12.18 15.77
C MET A 1 -4.06 13.68 15.69
N ASN A 2 -2.91 14.34 15.56
CA ASN A 2 -2.85 15.80 15.43
C ASN A 2 -3.51 16.26 14.11
N ASN A 3 -4.16 17.42 14.11
CA ASN A 3 -4.81 18.00 12.93
C ASN A 3 -3.83 18.23 11.77
N GLU A 4 -2.58 18.56 12.07
CA GLU A 4 -1.51 18.72 11.08
C GLU A 4 -1.19 17.41 10.35
N LEU A 5 -1.14 16.29 11.08
CA LEU A 5 -0.86 14.98 10.51
C LEU A 5 -2.01 14.52 9.59
N ILE A 6 -3.26 14.77 10.01
CA ILE A 6 -4.44 14.49 9.18
C ILE A 6 -4.41 15.33 7.90
N ALA A 7 -4.05 16.61 7.98
CA ALA A 7 -3.93 17.49 6.83
C ALA A 7 -2.83 17.01 5.86
N LYS A 8 -1.68 16.58 6.39
CA LYS A 8 -0.59 15.98 5.61
C LYS A 8 -1.03 14.70 4.90
N ILE A 9 -1.68 13.78 5.62
CA ILE A 9 -2.24 12.53 5.05
C ILE A 9 -3.22 12.84 3.92
N LYS A 10 -4.13 13.80 4.13
CA LYS A 10 -5.10 14.22 3.13
C LYS A 10 -4.46 14.85 1.90
N ASN A 11 -3.34 15.55 2.05
CA ASN A 11 -2.61 16.10 0.91
C ASN A 11 -1.89 15.00 0.14
N GLU A 12 -1.21 14.11 0.86
CA GLU A 12 -0.45 13.01 0.26
C GLU A 12 -1.32 11.93 -0.38
N SER A 13 -2.56 11.75 0.11
CA SER A 13 -3.53 10.87 -0.55
C SER A 13 -3.88 11.34 -1.96
N LYS A 14 -3.81 12.66 -2.23
CA LYS A 14 -3.99 13.19 -3.59
C LYS A 14 -2.83 12.80 -4.49
N TYR A 15 -1.59 12.84 -3.98
CA TYR A 15 -0.42 12.40 -4.74
C TYR A 15 -0.47 10.90 -5.03
N LEU A 16 -0.87 10.07 -4.05
CA LEU A 16 -1.12 8.64 -4.29
C LEU A 16 -2.17 8.40 -5.36
N PHE A 17 -3.28 9.15 -5.33
CA PHE A 17 -4.32 9.04 -6.36
C PHE A 17 -3.80 9.46 -7.74
N LEU A 18 -2.99 10.52 -7.82
CA LEU A 18 -2.39 10.98 -9.06
C LEU A 18 -1.42 9.92 -9.64
N ILE A 19 -0.62 9.26 -8.79
CA ILE A 19 0.24 8.15 -9.19
C ILE A 19 -0.60 6.96 -9.70
N PHE A 20 -1.70 6.63 -9.02
CA PHE A 20 -2.61 5.58 -9.47
C PHE A 20 -3.18 5.88 -10.86
N VAL A 21 -3.65 7.11 -11.08
CA VAL A 21 -4.18 7.55 -12.38
C VAL A 21 -3.09 7.51 -13.46
N LEU A 22 -1.88 7.99 -13.16
CA LEU A 22 -0.75 7.94 -14.07
C LEU A 22 -0.39 6.50 -14.46
N LEU A 23 -0.44 5.56 -13.51
CA LEU A 23 -0.22 4.14 -13.78
C LEU A 23 -1.30 3.52 -14.67
N ILE A 24 -2.57 3.96 -14.58
CA ILE A 24 -3.62 3.52 -15.52
C ILE A 24 -3.23 3.86 -16.95
N PHE A 25 -2.76 5.09 -17.20
CA PHE A 25 -2.35 5.50 -18.54
C PHE A 25 -1.13 4.71 -19.04
N ILE A 26 -0.12 4.51 -18.18
CA ILE A 26 1.06 3.71 -18.52
C ILE A 26 0.66 2.28 -18.86
N PHE A 27 -0.12 1.62 -17.99
CA PHE A 27 -0.54 0.23 -18.21
C PHE A 27 -1.47 0.11 -19.40
N LYS A 28 -2.34 1.09 -19.66
CA LYS A 28 -3.16 1.07 -20.87
C LYS A 28 -2.33 1.24 -22.14
N GLY A 29 -1.23 2.01 -22.09
CA GLY A 29 -0.27 2.09 -23.19
C GLY A 29 0.48 0.77 -23.41
N LEU A 30 0.98 0.15 -22.33
CA LEU A 30 1.72 -1.11 -22.39
C LEU A 30 0.83 -2.30 -22.81
N PHE A 31 -0.38 -2.37 -22.27
CA PHE A 31 -1.36 -3.43 -22.51
C PHE A 31 -2.51 -2.89 -23.36
N TYR A 32 -2.20 -2.33 -24.52
CA TYR A 32 -3.19 -1.64 -25.35
C TYR A 32 -4.36 -2.54 -25.79
N ASN A 33 -4.10 -3.83 -26.02
CA ASN A 33 -5.09 -4.85 -26.38
C ASN A 33 -5.99 -5.29 -25.22
N GLU A 34 -5.60 -5.04 -23.97
CA GLU A 34 -6.38 -5.48 -22.81
C GLU A 34 -7.56 -4.52 -22.54
N PRO A 35 -8.74 -5.05 -22.15
CA PRO A 35 -9.85 -4.22 -21.75
C PRO A 35 -9.49 -3.44 -20.48
N LEU A 36 -9.97 -2.19 -20.39
CA LEU A 36 -9.67 -1.29 -19.27
C LEU A 36 -10.00 -1.90 -17.91
N MET A 37 -11.07 -2.72 -17.86
CA MET A 37 -11.48 -3.42 -16.64
C MET A 37 -10.41 -4.36 -16.09
N ASN A 38 -9.66 -5.06 -16.96
CA ASN A 38 -8.58 -5.95 -16.54
C ASN A 38 -7.42 -5.15 -15.96
N ILE A 39 -7.04 -4.05 -16.62
CA ILE A 39 -5.98 -3.14 -16.15
C ILE A 39 -6.35 -2.56 -14.79
N LEU A 40 -7.57 -2.05 -14.62
CA LEU A 40 -8.04 -1.52 -13.35
C LEU A 40 -8.01 -2.58 -12.25
N ARG A 41 -8.47 -3.81 -12.52
CA ARG A 41 -8.45 -4.89 -11.54
C ARG A 41 -7.03 -5.18 -11.06
N ILE A 42 -6.06 -5.24 -11.97
CA ILE A 42 -4.64 -5.48 -11.62
C ILE A 42 -4.10 -4.32 -10.80
N LEU A 43 -4.29 -3.08 -11.25
CA LEU A 43 -3.76 -1.90 -10.58
C LEU A 43 -4.38 -1.68 -9.19
N ILE A 44 -5.69 -1.88 -9.05
CA ILE A 44 -6.38 -1.79 -7.75
C ILE A 44 -5.82 -2.86 -6.81
N SER A 45 -5.68 -4.10 -7.29
CA SER A 45 -5.12 -5.19 -6.48
C SER A 45 -3.69 -4.89 -6.05
N TYR A 46 -2.87 -4.37 -6.96
CA TYR A 46 -1.49 -4.00 -6.65
C TYR A 46 -1.41 -2.87 -5.63
N PHE A 47 -2.22 -1.82 -5.79
CA PHE A 47 -2.27 -0.70 -4.85
C PHE A 47 -2.71 -1.14 -3.46
N LEU A 48 -3.75 -1.94 -3.40
CA LEU A 48 -4.34 -2.37 -2.14
C LEU A 48 -3.43 -3.34 -1.38
N VAL A 49 -2.71 -4.21 -2.09
CA VAL A 49 -1.85 -5.23 -1.46
C VAL A 49 -0.47 -4.68 -1.10
N PHE A 50 0.11 -3.83 -1.95
CA PHE A 50 1.52 -3.43 -1.84
C PHE A 50 1.69 -1.95 -1.49
N VAL A 51 1.08 -1.06 -2.26
CA VAL A 51 1.38 0.38 -2.17
C VAL A 51 0.80 1.01 -0.91
N LEU A 52 -0.50 0.83 -0.69
CA LEU A 52 -1.23 1.49 0.38
C LEU A 52 -0.78 1.02 1.78
N PRO A 53 -0.78 -0.29 2.10
CA PRO A 53 -0.31 -0.77 3.40
C PRO A 53 1.17 -0.44 3.66
N GLY A 54 2.03 -0.57 2.65
CA GLY A 54 3.44 -0.22 2.75
C GLY A 54 3.67 1.26 3.06
N PHE A 55 2.98 2.13 2.34
CA PHE A 55 3.05 3.58 2.58
C PHE A 55 2.49 3.97 3.96
N CYS A 56 1.39 3.33 4.39
CA CYS A 56 0.83 3.54 5.72
C CYS A 56 1.80 3.16 6.84
N LEU A 57 2.53 2.04 6.72
CA LEU A 57 3.57 1.68 7.70
C LEU A 57 4.67 2.75 7.79
N MET A 58 5.09 3.28 6.64
CA MET A 58 6.16 4.27 6.58
C MET A 58 5.77 5.64 7.17
N TYR A 59 4.49 5.90 7.46
CA TYR A 59 4.08 7.10 8.18
C TYR A 59 4.65 7.20 9.59
N TYR A 60 5.05 6.07 10.17
CA TYR A 60 5.85 6.04 11.39
C TYR A 60 7.10 6.93 11.28
N TRP A 61 7.78 6.93 10.12
CA TRP A 61 8.95 7.76 9.85
C TRP A 61 8.63 9.04 9.05
N ASN A 62 7.40 9.58 9.13
CA ASN A 62 7.01 10.74 8.31
C ASN A 62 7.78 12.04 8.60
N ASN A 63 8.42 12.13 9.77
CA ASN A 63 9.26 13.26 10.16
C ASN A 63 10.70 13.15 9.62
N ARG A 64 11.12 11.97 9.15
CA ARG A 64 12.49 11.68 8.69
C ARG A 64 12.61 11.42 7.20
N LEU A 65 11.54 10.91 6.59
CA LEU A 65 11.52 10.52 5.19
C LEU A 65 10.54 11.39 4.43
N GLU A 66 10.86 11.74 3.19
CA GLU A 66 9.96 12.44 2.27
C GLU A 66 8.91 11.51 1.67
N PHE A 67 7.91 12.07 0.98
CA PHE A 67 6.81 11.30 0.38
C PHE A 67 7.31 10.19 -0.57
N LEU A 68 8.21 10.51 -1.50
CA LEU A 68 8.72 9.54 -2.47
C LEU A 68 9.55 8.44 -1.80
N GLU A 69 10.36 8.78 -0.80
CA GLU A 69 11.15 7.81 -0.04
C GLU A 69 10.22 6.85 0.70
N ARG A 70 9.20 7.37 1.40
CA ARG A 70 8.19 6.53 2.07
C ARG A 70 7.42 5.65 1.11
N LEU A 71 7.10 6.16 -0.08
CA LEU A 71 6.39 5.39 -1.10
C LEU A 71 7.24 4.22 -1.59
N VAL A 72 8.48 4.49 -2.01
CA VAL A 72 9.38 3.48 -2.56
C VAL A 72 9.76 2.45 -1.50
N VAL A 73 10.24 2.89 -0.34
CA VAL A 73 10.64 2.01 0.77
C VAL A 73 9.42 1.22 1.28
N GLY A 74 8.25 1.86 1.37
CA GLY A 74 7.00 1.22 1.78
C GLY A 74 6.61 0.07 0.85
N ILE A 75 6.72 0.26 -0.48
CA ILE A 75 6.44 -0.81 -1.45
C ILE A 75 7.39 -2.00 -1.25
N PHE A 76 8.70 -1.75 -1.09
CA PHE A 76 9.68 -2.83 -0.85
C PHE A 76 9.42 -3.56 0.47
N LEU A 77 9.17 -2.81 1.55
CA LEU A 77 8.86 -3.36 2.86
C LEU A 77 7.61 -4.24 2.79
N GLN A 78 6.53 -3.75 2.19
CA GLN A 78 5.30 -4.50 2.06
C GLN A 78 5.45 -5.72 1.16
N THR A 79 6.24 -5.63 0.10
CA THR A 79 6.55 -6.78 -0.76
C THR A 79 7.27 -7.87 0.04
N ALA A 80 8.22 -7.49 0.91
CA ALA A 80 8.90 -8.44 1.80
C ALA A 80 7.91 -9.09 2.79
N ILE A 81 7.05 -8.28 3.42
CA ILE A 81 6.02 -8.75 4.35
C ILE A 81 5.08 -9.75 3.66
N VAL A 82 4.54 -9.40 2.49
CA VAL A 82 3.65 -10.27 1.71
C VAL A 82 4.36 -11.55 1.30
N GLY A 83 5.61 -11.47 0.81
CA GLY A 83 6.38 -12.64 0.40
C GLY A 83 6.64 -13.62 1.54
N ILE A 84 7.17 -13.12 2.66
CA ILE A 84 7.46 -13.93 3.86
C ILE A 84 6.17 -14.55 4.40
N THR A 85 5.11 -13.75 4.56
CA THR A 85 3.86 -14.20 5.14
C THR A 85 3.17 -15.24 4.25
N SER A 86 3.19 -15.04 2.92
CA SER A 86 2.61 -15.99 1.97
C SER A 86 3.35 -17.32 1.98
N TYR A 87 4.68 -17.31 2.14
CA TYR A 87 5.48 -18.54 2.27
C TYR A 87 5.07 -19.34 3.51
N TYR A 88 5.05 -18.70 4.69
CA TYR A 88 4.72 -19.40 5.94
C TYR A 88 3.27 -19.85 6.01
N LEU A 89 2.33 -19.05 5.52
CA LEU A 89 0.92 -19.45 5.47
C LEU A 89 0.68 -20.58 4.46
N GLY A 90 1.43 -20.60 3.36
CA GLY A 90 1.45 -21.73 2.42
C GLY A 90 1.90 -23.03 3.11
N LEU A 91 2.96 -22.97 3.93
CA LEU A 91 3.41 -24.13 4.72
C LEU A 91 2.37 -24.60 5.74
N LEU A 92 1.57 -23.69 6.30
CA LEU A 92 0.48 -24.01 7.24
C LEU A 92 -0.79 -24.54 6.57
N GLY A 93 -0.83 -24.65 5.24
CA GLY A 93 -1.99 -25.13 4.49
C GLY A 93 -3.15 -24.13 4.40
N LEU A 94 -2.92 -22.86 4.76
CA LEU A 94 -3.93 -21.81 4.63
C LEU A 94 -4.06 -21.35 3.18
N HIS A 95 -5.29 -21.30 2.68
CA HIS A 95 -5.54 -20.91 1.30
C HIS A 95 -5.13 -19.45 1.03
N ILE A 96 -4.26 -19.27 0.04
CA ILE A 96 -3.69 -17.97 -0.37
C ILE A 96 -4.77 -16.95 -0.76
N LYS A 97 -5.97 -17.41 -1.13
CA LYS A 97 -7.11 -16.58 -1.53
C LYS A 97 -7.47 -15.49 -0.52
N TYR A 98 -7.32 -15.75 0.78
CA TYR A 98 -7.66 -14.77 1.82
C TYR A 98 -6.56 -13.71 2.03
N HIS A 99 -5.34 -13.94 1.56
CA HIS A 99 -4.20 -13.07 1.82
C HIS A 99 -4.35 -11.69 1.17
N GLY A 100 -4.96 -11.63 -0.01
CA GLY A 100 -5.11 -10.39 -0.77
C GLY A 100 -5.96 -9.32 -0.08
N ILE A 101 -6.74 -9.68 0.94
CA ILE A 101 -7.59 -8.74 1.69
C ILE A 101 -7.18 -8.68 3.16
N LEU A 102 -6.96 -9.84 3.79
CA LEU A 102 -6.72 -9.92 5.24
C LEU A 102 -5.39 -9.25 5.62
N LEU A 103 -4.35 -9.48 4.82
CA LEU A 103 -3.00 -9.02 5.11
C LEU A 103 -2.88 -7.49 5.00
N PRO A 104 -3.39 -6.82 3.94
CA PRO A 104 -3.42 -5.36 3.87
C PRO A 104 -4.18 -4.71 5.03
N VAL A 105 -5.34 -5.27 5.41
CA VAL A 105 -6.16 -4.73 6.50
C VAL A 105 -5.43 -4.82 7.84
N ILE A 106 -4.77 -5.96 8.13
CA ILE A 106 -3.96 -6.12 9.34
C ILE A 106 -2.82 -5.10 9.35
N VAL A 107 -2.09 -4.96 8.25
CA VAL A 107 -0.94 -4.05 8.17
C VAL A 107 -1.36 -2.60 8.38
N ILE A 108 -2.43 -2.16 7.73
CA ILE A 108 -2.97 -0.80 7.91
C ILE A 108 -3.43 -0.62 9.36
N GLY A 109 -4.11 -1.61 9.95
CA GLY A 109 -4.53 -1.56 11.35
C GLY A 109 -3.36 -1.40 12.32
N VAL A 110 -2.29 -2.18 12.10
CA VAL A 110 -1.04 -2.07 12.87
C VAL A 110 -0.42 -0.69 12.71
N ALA A 111 -0.34 -0.17 11.49
CA ALA A 111 0.20 1.16 11.23
C ALA A 111 -0.57 2.24 12.01
N VAL A 112 -1.91 2.20 11.99
CA VAL A 112 -2.76 3.15 12.72
C VAL A 112 -2.57 3.05 14.24
N VAL A 113 -2.46 1.83 14.78
CA VAL A 113 -2.22 1.63 16.22
C VAL A 113 -0.85 2.18 16.63
N ILE A 114 0.19 1.94 15.84
CA ILE A 114 1.54 2.44 16.12
C ILE A 114 1.54 3.98 16.07
N LEU A 115 0.93 4.57 15.04
CA LEU A 115 0.87 6.02 14.87
C LEU A 115 0.17 6.71 16.07
N ASN A 116 -0.91 6.11 16.58
CA ASN A 116 -1.63 6.63 17.74
C ASN A 116 -0.86 6.47 19.06
N ARG A 117 0.12 5.56 19.14
CA ARG A 117 0.96 5.37 20.33
C ARG A 117 2.12 6.36 20.39
N GLU A 118 2.72 6.71 19.26
CA GLU A 118 3.82 7.70 19.22
C GLU A 118 3.37 9.13 19.50
N GLU A 119 2.11 9.45 19.24
CA GLU A 119 1.57 10.78 19.54
C GLU A 119 1.18 10.99 21.02
N LYS A 120 1.23 9.93 21.85
CA LYS A 120 0.99 10.03 23.30
C LYS A 120 2.32 10.20 24.03
#